data_AF-A0A6P2BVI7-F1
#
_entry.id   AF-A0A6P2BVI7-F1
#
_cell.length_a   1.000
_cell.length_b   1.000
_cell.length_c   1.000
_cell.angle_alpha   90.00
_cell.angle_beta   90.00
_cell.angle_gamma   90.00
#
_symmetry.space_group_name_H-M   'P 1'
#
loop_
_entity.id
_entity.type
_entity.pdbx_description
1 polymer ?
#
loop_
_entity_poly.entity_id
_entity_poly.type
_entity_poly.pdbx_seq_one_letter_code
_entity_poly.pdbx_strand_id
1 'polypeptide(L)'
;MSHAGAGGASSMAPSSPVSRPGWVNAMNALTGSGGATRKSPVEIFATAASVVTHSPYGHATGIKHGKLGRWTDGVEALRVQRVEFAASWAAHNDRVLRDRERALSRGDQPEPLWVALGDSTAQGLGAPDPNAGYVGQTLRQLRHTTGQHWRVLNLSVSGALIRDVLADQLPQLQAYDFKPDLVTCGAGVNDILFSPGKLFGDLRTLLAEVPDNTVMLDLPLLSGFWWIVGHMSVPYISRVNRVIREVATERSLRVAEVSKHFTAPWVGKFSVDNFHPSQDGYRDWARALTAALPAT
;
A
#
# COMPACT_ATOMS: atom_id res chain seq x y z
N MET A 1 46.20 48.31 17.03
CA MET A 1 46.21 47.48 15.81
C MET A 1 46.20 46.02 16.27
N SER A 2 45.04 45.33 16.14
CA SER A 2 44.83 44.13 15.29
C SER A 2 45.50 42.85 15.84
N HIS A 3 44.89 41.68 16.00
CA HIS A 3 43.52 41.17 15.84
C HIS A 3 43.45 39.84 16.64
N ALA A 4 42.29 39.53 17.21
CA ALA A 4 41.98 38.25 17.84
C ALA A 4 41.76 37.13 16.81
N GLY A 5 42.28 35.93 17.07
CA GLY A 5 42.03 34.72 16.30
C GLY A 5 40.76 34.02 16.79
N ALA A 6 39.74 33.96 15.94
CA ALA A 6 38.49 33.25 16.17
C ALA A 6 38.62 31.79 15.70
N GLY A 7 38.22 30.85 16.58
CA GLY A 7 38.05 29.44 16.25
C GLY A 7 36.88 29.24 15.29
N GLY A 8 37.11 28.46 14.24
CA GLY A 8 36.09 28.09 13.25
C GLY A 8 35.11 27.07 13.82
N ALA A 9 33.88 27.51 14.06
CA ALA A 9 32.73 26.63 14.19
C ALA A 9 32.20 26.31 12.78
N SER A 10 32.29 25.05 12.36
CA SER A 10 31.62 24.55 11.15
C SER A 10 30.11 24.63 11.35
N SER A 11 29.45 25.60 10.73
CA SER A 11 27.99 25.64 10.61
C SER A 11 27.53 24.58 9.61
N MET A 12 26.77 23.58 10.09
CA MET A 12 25.98 22.72 9.22
C MET A 12 25.00 23.58 8.41
N ALA A 13 25.08 23.47 7.09
CA ALA A 13 24.13 24.12 6.18
C ALA A 13 22.72 23.51 6.37
N PRO A 14 21.65 24.33 6.35
CA PRO A 14 20.29 23.83 6.42
C PRO A 14 19.96 23.03 5.15
N SER A 15 19.42 21.83 5.34
CA SER A 15 18.90 20.96 4.28
C SER A 15 17.89 21.72 3.42
N SER A 16 18.10 21.75 2.10
CA SER A 16 17.23 22.42 1.15
C SER A 16 15.77 21.92 1.25
N PRO A 17 14.75 22.80 1.15
CA PRO A 17 13.36 22.38 1.14
C PRO A 17 13.10 21.46 -0.06
N VAL A 18 12.62 20.26 0.23
CA VAL A 18 12.30 19.23 -0.77
C VAL A 18 11.27 19.82 -1.75
N SER A 19 11.71 20.07 -2.99
CA SER A 19 10.85 20.62 -4.03
C SER A 19 9.71 19.65 -4.34
N ARG A 20 8.46 20.10 -4.15
CA ARG A 20 7.25 19.35 -4.45
C ARG A 20 7.15 19.12 -5.97
N PRO A 21 6.89 17.89 -6.46
CA PRO A 21 6.65 17.66 -7.89
C PRO A 21 5.42 18.42 -8.38
N GLY A 22 5.48 19.04 -9.57
CA GLY A 22 4.39 19.89 -10.09
C GLY A 22 3.04 19.19 -10.25
N TRP A 23 3.03 17.87 -10.48
CA TRP A 23 1.80 17.08 -10.58
C TRP A 23 1.05 16.96 -9.22
N VAL A 24 1.76 17.07 -8.09
CA VAL A 24 1.17 17.09 -6.75
C VAL A 24 0.27 18.31 -6.55
N ASN A 25 0.66 19.46 -7.10
CA ASN A 25 -0.16 20.68 -7.03
C ASN A 25 -1.42 20.55 -7.91
N ALA A 26 -1.30 19.92 -9.08
CA ALA A 26 -2.45 19.62 -9.94
C ALA A 26 -3.43 18.63 -9.26
N MET A 27 -2.93 17.70 -8.44
CA MET A 27 -3.76 16.77 -7.68
C MET A 27 -4.38 17.41 -6.43
N ASN A 28 -3.66 18.24 -5.68
CA ASN A 28 -4.21 18.96 -4.52
C ASN A 28 -5.33 19.94 -4.90
N ALA A 29 -5.28 20.52 -6.11
CA ALA A 29 -6.36 21.35 -6.63
C ALA A 29 -7.67 20.57 -6.88
N LEU A 30 -7.60 19.23 -6.99
CA LEU A 30 -8.75 18.35 -7.24
C LEU A 30 -9.31 17.69 -5.97
N THR A 31 -8.56 17.65 -4.85
CA THR A 31 -8.86 16.73 -3.74
C THR A 31 -9.61 17.32 -2.55
N GLY A 32 -9.58 18.64 -2.29
CA GLY A 32 -10.34 19.29 -1.21
C GLY A 32 -10.06 18.76 0.22
N SER A 33 -9.59 19.62 1.13
CA SER A 33 -9.27 19.22 2.51
C SER A 33 -10.53 19.01 3.37
N GLY A 34 -10.91 17.75 3.64
CA GLY A 34 -11.99 17.44 4.60
C GLY A 34 -11.98 15.98 5.06
N GLY A 35 -11.92 15.77 6.38
CA GLY A 35 -11.91 14.46 7.03
C GLY A 35 -13.30 14.02 7.49
N ALA A 36 -13.79 12.91 6.93
CA ALA A 36 -14.64 11.86 7.49
C ALA A 36 -14.89 10.88 6.34
N THR A 37 -14.47 9.61 6.47
CA THR A 37 -14.28 8.64 5.37
C THR A 37 -13.45 9.20 4.21
N ARG A 38 -12.12 9.10 4.28
CA ARG A 38 -11.25 9.55 3.18
C ARG A 38 -11.59 8.73 1.93
N LYS A 39 -11.96 9.44 0.86
CA LYS A 39 -12.15 8.87 -0.47
C LYS A 39 -10.81 8.35 -0.98
N SER A 40 -10.80 7.19 -1.64
CA SER A 40 -9.59 6.68 -2.28
C SER A 40 -9.12 7.63 -3.39
N PRO A 41 -7.84 7.62 -3.81
CA PRO A 41 -7.37 8.50 -4.87
C PRO A 41 -8.18 8.36 -6.16
N VAL A 42 -8.55 7.11 -6.47
CA VAL A 42 -9.40 6.74 -7.61
C VAL A 42 -10.78 7.37 -7.50
N GLU A 43 -11.37 7.39 -6.31
CA GLU A 43 -12.66 8.05 -6.05
C GLU A 43 -12.59 9.57 -6.20
N ILE A 44 -11.45 10.19 -5.92
CA ILE A 44 -11.30 11.63 -6.08
C ILE A 44 -11.18 11.98 -7.55
N PHE A 45 -10.34 11.26 -8.29
CA PHE A 45 -10.28 11.43 -9.73
C PHE A 45 -11.65 11.13 -10.36
N ALA A 46 -12.38 10.12 -9.89
CA ALA A 46 -13.72 9.80 -10.41
C ALA A 46 -14.75 10.83 -10.02
N THR A 47 -14.68 11.41 -8.82
CA THR A 47 -15.52 12.54 -8.41
C THR A 47 -15.23 13.75 -9.31
N ALA A 48 -13.96 14.07 -9.55
CA ALA A 48 -13.55 15.17 -10.43
C ALA A 48 -14.00 14.94 -11.89
N ALA A 49 -13.82 13.73 -12.41
CA ALA A 49 -14.31 13.35 -13.74
C ALA A 49 -15.84 13.33 -13.83
N SER A 50 -16.53 12.87 -12.79
CA SER A 50 -17.99 12.85 -12.72
C SER A 50 -18.56 14.26 -12.77
N VAL A 51 -17.96 15.22 -12.06
CA VAL A 51 -18.30 16.66 -12.15
C VAL A 51 -18.17 17.18 -13.59
N VAL A 52 -17.13 16.75 -14.32
CA VAL A 52 -16.92 17.12 -15.74
C VAL A 52 -17.96 16.46 -16.66
N THR A 53 -18.33 15.21 -16.43
CA THR A 53 -19.33 14.48 -17.25
C THR A 53 -20.78 14.88 -16.97
N HIS A 54 -21.07 15.38 -15.77
CA HIS A 54 -22.39 15.88 -15.36
C HIS A 54 -22.56 17.39 -15.59
N SER A 55 -21.51 18.08 -16.05
CA SER A 55 -21.61 19.43 -16.58
C SER A 55 -22.46 19.44 -17.87
N PRO A 56 -23.16 20.55 -18.19
CA PRO A 56 -23.89 20.72 -19.44
C PRO A 56 -23.06 20.37 -20.70
N TYR A 57 -21.73 20.54 -20.62
CA TYR A 57 -20.78 20.20 -21.68
C TYR A 57 -20.58 18.68 -21.89
N GLY A 58 -20.73 17.87 -20.84
CA GLY A 58 -20.57 16.41 -20.88
C GLY A 58 -21.75 15.66 -21.50
N HIS A 59 -22.94 16.27 -21.45
CA HIS A 59 -24.15 15.74 -22.10
C HIS A 59 -24.13 15.89 -23.63
N ALA A 60 -23.42 16.89 -24.15
CA ALA A 60 -23.36 17.17 -25.60
C ALA A 60 -22.34 16.31 -26.36
N THR A 61 -21.41 15.63 -25.68
CA THR A 61 -20.21 15.04 -26.30
C THR A 61 -20.14 13.50 -26.21
N GLY A 62 -21.16 12.83 -25.65
CA GLY A 62 -21.19 11.35 -25.57
C GLY A 62 -20.19 10.72 -24.58
N ILE A 63 -19.52 11.54 -23.75
CA ILE A 63 -18.45 11.12 -22.84
C ILE A 63 -18.94 10.12 -21.77
N LYS A 64 -20.22 10.17 -21.39
CA LYS A 64 -20.84 9.23 -20.43
C LYS A 64 -20.78 7.76 -20.88
N HIS A 65 -20.74 7.47 -22.18
CA HIS A 65 -20.66 6.10 -22.72
C HIS A 65 -19.23 5.71 -23.20
N GLY A 66 -18.25 6.60 -23.00
CA GLY A 66 -16.86 6.44 -23.44
C GLY A 66 -15.95 5.74 -22.41
N LYS A 67 -14.63 5.80 -22.65
CA LYS A 67 -13.61 5.24 -21.73
C LYS A 67 -13.69 5.83 -20.31
N LEU A 68 -14.18 7.07 -20.17
CA LEU A 68 -14.34 7.75 -18.89
C LEU A 68 -15.52 7.23 -18.07
N GLY A 69 -16.66 6.95 -18.70
CA GLY A 69 -17.84 6.36 -18.04
C GLY A 69 -17.58 4.95 -17.50
N ARG A 70 -16.96 4.09 -18.31
CA ARG A 70 -16.54 2.74 -17.86
C ARG A 70 -15.56 2.78 -16.69
N TRP A 71 -14.72 3.81 -16.64
CA TRP A 71 -13.79 4.00 -15.55
C TRP A 71 -14.49 4.49 -14.28
N THR A 72 -15.44 5.43 -14.37
CA THR A 72 -16.26 5.85 -13.21
C THR A 72 -17.09 4.69 -12.65
N ASP A 73 -17.64 3.83 -13.51
CA ASP A 73 -18.35 2.61 -13.10
C ASP A 73 -17.41 1.64 -12.37
N GLY A 74 -16.17 1.50 -12.86
CA GLY A 74 -15.12 0.72 -12.19
C GLY A 74 -14.76 1.26 -10.81
N VAL A 75 -14.75 2.58 -10.63
CA VAL A 75 -14.50 3.22 -9.33
C VAL A 75 -15.63 2.94 -8.33
N GLU A 76 -16.89 3.03 -8.78
CA GLU A 76 -18.04 2.71 -7.93
C GLU A 76 -18.08 1.21 -7.58
N ALA A 77 -17.78 0.34 -8.54
CA ALA A 77 -17.63 -1.10 -8.28
C ALA A 77 -16.56 -1.37 -7.21
N LEU A 78 -15.44 -0.64 -7.23
CA LEU A 78 -14.42 -0.79 -6.20
C LEU A 78 -14.82 -0.24 -4.82
N ARG A 79 -15.78 0.68 -4.75
CA ARG A 79 -16.33 1.11 -3.46
C ARG A 79 -17.13 0.02 -2.79
N VAL A 80 -18.00 -0.64 -3.55
CA VAL A 80 -18.74 -1.81 -3.07
C VAL A 80 -17.75 -2.89 -2.64
N GLN A 81 -16.77 -3.18 -3.50
CA GLN A 81 -15.73 -4.16 -3.21
C GLN A 81 -14.92 -3.83 -1.94
N ARG A 82 -14.58 -2.55 -1.71
CA ARG A 82 -13.86 -2.12 -0.50
C ARG A 82 -14.60 -2.55 0.77
N VAL A 83 -15.91 -2.33 0.84
CA VAL A 83 -16.73 -2.67 2.00
C VAL A 83 -16.82 -4.19 2.15
N GLU A 84 -17.08 -4.90 1.06
CA GLU A 84 -17.18 -6.36 1.05
C GLU A 84 -15.87 -7.05 1.44
N PHE A 85 -14.73 -6.58 0.92
CA PHE A 85 -13.43 -7.16 1.19
C PHE A 85 -12.99 -6.88 2.62
N ALA A 86 -13.24 -5.67 3.14
CA ALA A 86 -13.02 -5.36 4.55
C ALA A 86 -13.86 -6.25 5.47
N ALA A 87 -15.15 -6.44 5.16
CA ALA A 87 -16.02 -7.32 5.93
C ALA A 87 -15.57 -8.79 5.85
N SER A 88 -15.13 -9.25 4.67
CA SER A 88 -14.59 -10.59 4.49
C SER A 88 -13.32 -10.82 5.31
N TRP A 89 -12.39 -9.85 5.33
CA TRP A 89 -11.19 -9.92 6.16
C TRP A 89 -11.49 -9.86 7.64
N ALA A 90 -12.43 -9.03 8.09
CA ALA A 90 -12.87 -9.00 9.48
C ALA A 90 -13.43 -10.36 9.91
N ALA A 91 -14.35 -10.94 9.13
CA ALA A 91 -14.91 -12.26 9.40
C ALA A 91 -13.85 -13.38 9.35
N HIS A 92 -12.84 -13.25 8.47
CA HIS A 92 -11.69 -14.16 8.42
C HIS A 92 -10.82 -14.07 9.68
N ASN A 93 -10.44 -12.85 10.07
CA ASN A 93 -9.62 -12.58 11.25
C ASN A 93 -10.27 -13.14 12.51
N ASP A 94 -11.58 -12.91 12.67
CA ASP A 94 -12.39 -13.47 13.75
C ASP A 94 -12.33 -15.00 13.83
N ARG A 95 -12.35 -15.68 12.67
CA ARG A 95 -12.18 -17.15 12.63
C ARG A 95 -10.78 -17.56 13.06
N VAL A 96 -9.75 -16.89 12.54
CA VAL A 96 -8.34 -17.18 12.86
C VAL A 96 -8.03 -17.01 14.35
N LEU A 97 -8.60 -15.97 14.99
CA LEU A 97 -8.46 -15.73 16.42
C LEU A 97 -9.19 -16.80 17.24
N ARG A 98 -10.45 -17.11 16.92
CA ARG A 98 -11.21 -18.17 17.60
C ARG A 98 -10.57 -19.56 17.46
N ASP A 99 -10.04 -19.88 16.27
CA ASP A 99 -9.36 -21.14 16.03
C ASP A 99 -8.07 -21.24 16.85
N ARG A 100 -7.33 -20.13 16.99
CA ARG A 100 -6.17 -20.04 17.88
C ARG A 100 -6.55 -20.28 19.34
N GLU A 101 -7.58 -19.60 19.85
CA GLU A 101 -8.05 -19.77 21.23
C GLU A 101 -8.47 -21.23 21.50
N ARG A 102 -9.17 -21.85 20.55
CA ARG A 102 -9.54 -23.28 20.62
C ARG A 102 -8.32 -24.20 20.64
N ALA A 103 -7.30 -23.94 19.83
CA ALA A 103 -6.06 -24.72 19.83
C ALA A 103 -5.34 -24.61 21.20
N LEU A 104 -5.19 -23.39 21.71
CA LEU A 104 -4.58 -23.14 23.01
C LEU A 104 -5.35 -23.81 24.16
N SER A 105 -6.70 -23.77 24.14
CA SER A 105 -7.52 -24.45 25.15
C SER A 105 -7.38 -25.97 25.16
N ARG A 106 -6.93 -26.57 24.05
CA ARG A 106 -6.66 -28.00 23.91
C ARG A 106 -5.22 -28.38 24.23
N GLY A 107 -4.35 -27.40 24.52
CA GLY A 107 -2.92 -27.62 24.73
C GLY A 107 -2.12 -27.78 23.44
N ASP A 108 -2.71 -27.50 22.28
CA ASP A 108 -2.03 -27.58 20.99
C ASP A 108 -1.13 -26.37 20.76
N GLN A 109 0.00 -26.56 20.07
CA GLN A 109 0.78 -25.44 19.56
C GLN A 109 0.04 -24.77 18.40
N PRO A 110 -0.12 -23.43 18.41
CA PRO A 110 -0.77 -22.75 17.31
C PRO A 110 0.03 -22.85 16.01
N GLU A 111 -0.67 -23.05 14.90
CA GLU A 111 -0.08 -23.05 13.56
C GLU A 111 0.53 -21.68 13.19
N PRO A 112 1.50 -21.64 12.25
CA PRO A 112 2.18 -20.41 11.86
C PRO A 112 1.24 -19.28 11.48
N LEU A 113 1.55 -18.07 11.92
CA LEU A 113 0.73 -16.89 11.75
C LEU A 113 1.47 -15.80 10.96
N TRP A 114 0.86 -15.41 9.86
CA TRP A 114 1.20 -14.21 9.12
C TRP A 114 0.29 -13.05 9.52
N VAL A 115 0.83 -11.86 9.79
CA VAL A 115 0.06 -10.61 9.89
C VAL A 115 0.36 -9.70 8.69
N ALA A 116 -0.68 -9.27 7.97
CA ALA A 116 -0.59 -8.32 6.88
C ALA A 116 -1.06 -6.92 7.33
N LEU A 117 -0.17 -5.94 7.21
CA LEU A 117 -0.38 -4.51 7.45
C LEU A 117 -0.35 -3.76 6.11
N GLY A 118 -1.08 -2.65 6.02
CA GLY A 118 -1.01 -1.77 4.87
C GLY A 118 -2.34 -1.21 4.41
N ASP A 119 -2.48 -1.08 3.08
CA ASP A 119 -3.60 -0.41 2.43
C ASP A 119 -4.52 -1.35 1.63
N SER A 120 -5.22 -0.80 0.62
CA SER A 120 -6.15 -1.55 -0.23
C SER A 120 -5.49 -2.69 -0.99
N THR A 121 -4.18 -2.60 -1.25
CA THR A 121 -3.46 -3.66 -1.96
C THR A 121 -3.39 -4.94 -1.13
N ALA A 122 -3.22 -4.81 0.19
CA ALA A 122 -3.24 -5.93 1.13
C ALA A 122 -4.65 -6.51 1.31
N GLN A 123 -5.70 -5.70 1.19
CA GLN A 123 -7.07 -6.21 1.16
C GLN A 123 -7.40 -6.94 -0.16
N GLY A 124 -6.64 -6.69 -1.23
CA GLY A 124 -6.78 -7.35 -2.52
C GLY A 124 -7.73 -6.64 -3.50
N LEU A 125 -8.05 -5.36 -3.26
CA LEU A 125 -8.96 -4.60 -4.13
C LEU A 125 -8.51 -4.66 -5.59
N GLY A 126 -9.44 -4.81 -6.52
CA GLY A 126 -9.21 -4.99 -7.94
C GLY A 126 -9.14 -6.46 -8.39
N ALA A 127 -8.95 -7.41 -7.48
CA ALA A 127 -9.09 -8.84 -7.75
C ALA A 127 -10.56 -9.30 -7.69
N PRO A 128 -10.93 -10.47 -8.23
CA PRO A 128 -12.30 -11.01 -8.15
C PRO A 128 -12.79 -11.26 -6.72
N ASP A 129 -11.89 -11.65 -5.80
CA ASP A 129 -12.16 -11.89 -4.40
C ASP A 129 -10.89 -11.67 -3.54
N PRO A 130 -10.97 -11.55 -2.21
CA PRO A 130 -9.81 -11.31 -1.35
C PRO A 130 -8.70 -12.36 -1.47
N ASN A 131 -9.04 -13.62 -1.77
CA ASN A 131 -8.05 -14.69 -1.95
C ASN A 131 -7.31 -14.60 -3.28
N ALA A 132 -7.86 -13.87 -4.25
CA ALA A 132 -7.21 -13.56 -5.52
C ALA A 132 -6.27 -12.35 -5.43
N GLY A 133 -6.25 -11.61 -4.32
CA GLY A 133 -5.22 -10.62 -4.01
C GLY A 133 -3.87 -11.26 -3.66
N TYR A 134 -2.80 -10.44 -3.51
CA TYR A 134 -1.46 -11.00 -3.24
C TYR A 134 -1.39 -11.74 -1.91
N VAL A 135 -2.15 -11.30 -0.89
CA VAL A 135 -2.17 -11.96 0.42
C VAL A 135 -2.70 -13.39 0.31
N GLY A 136 -3.86 -13.57 -0.32
CA GLY A 136 -4.43 -14.89 -0.55
C GLY A 136 -3.59 -15.78 -1.47
N GLN A 137 -3.01 -15.21 -2.53
CA GLN A 137 -2.11 -15.94 -3.44
C GLN A 137 -0.86 -16.43 -2.71
N THR A 138 -0.22 -15.57 -1.92
CA THR A 138 0.99 -15.92 -1.15
C THR A 138 0.68 -16.91 -0.04
N LEU A 139 -0.47 -16.78 0.63
CA LEU A 139 -0.88 -17.72 1.68
C LEU A 139 -1.02 -19.15 1.13
N ARG A 140 -1.61 -19.31 -0.06
CA ARG A 140 -1.68 -20.61 -0.73
C ARG A 140 -0.29 -21.15 -1.06
N GLN A 141 0.60 -20.29 -1.55
CA GLN A 141 1.97 -20.67 -1.85
C GLN A 141 2.72 -21.12 -0.59
N LEU A 142 2.62 -20.36 0.51
CA LEU A 142 3.24 -20.69 1.80
C LEU A 142 2.77 -22.05 2.32
N ARG A 143 1.46 -22.32 2.28
CA ARG A 143 0.91 -23.63 2.68
C ARG A 143 1.45 -24.77 1.83
N HIS A 144 1.54 -24.55 0.51
CA HIS A 144 2.05 -25.53 -0.41
C HIS A 144 3.55 -25.80 -0.22
N THR A 145 4.37 -24.77 -0.07
CA THR A 145 5.83 -24.92 0.01
C THR A 145 6.30 -25.42 1.37
N THR A 146 5.65 -25.01 2.45
CA THR A 146 6.03 -25.42 3.81
C THR A 146 5.37 -26.71 4.28
N GLY A 147 4.25 -27.12 3.65
CA GLY A 147 3.39 -28.18 4.16
C GLY A 147 2.69 -27.83 5.48
N GLN A 148 2.84 -26.60 5.98
CA GLN A 148 2.23 -26.13 7.22
C GLN A 148 0.93 -25.38 6.92
N HIS A 149 -0.05 -25.49 7.81
CA HIS A 149 -1.31 -24.76 7.67
C HIS A 149 -1.17 -23.31 8.15
N TRP A 150 -0.45 -22.50 7.36
CA TRP A 150 -0.29 -21.06 7.62
C TRP A 150 -1.65 -20.37 7.74
N ARG A 151 -1.79 -19.51 8.75
CA ARG A 151 -2.94 -18.64 8.99
C ARG A 151 -2.55 -17.19 8.71
N VAL A 152 -3.52 -16.35 8.40
CA VAL A 152 -3.27 -14.91 8.18
C VAL A 152 -4.25 -14.04 8.98
N LEU A 153 -3.74 -13.00 9.62
CA LEU A 153 -4.54 -11.87 10.09
C LEU A 153 -4.25 -10.67 9.19
N ASN A 154 -5.27 -10.18 8.50
CA ASN A 154 -5.11 -9.02 7.64
C ASN A 154 -5.68 -7.78 8.35
N LEU A 155 -4.79 -6.96 8.90
CA LEU A 155 -5.14 -5.73 9.63
C LEU A 155 -5.10 -4.50 8.72
N SER A 156 -4.88 -4.69 7.42
CA SER A 156 -4.83 -3.59 6.47
C SER A 156 -6.18 -2.87 6.33
N VAL A 157 -6.11 -1.60 5.98
CA VAL A 157 -7.28 -0.73 5.79
C VAL A 157 -7.18 -0.04 4.44
N SER A 158 -8.17 -0.24 3.57
CA SER A 158 -8.24 0.46 2.29
C SER A 158 -8.11 1.98 2.43
N GLY A 159 -7.18 2.55 1.67
CA GLY A 159 -6.89 4.00 1.69
C GLY A 159 -6.02 4.45 2.86
N ALA A 160 -5.48 3.53 3.67
CA ALA A 160 -4.56 3.87 4.75
C ALA A 160 -3.34 4.62 4.22
N LEU A 161 -2.99 5.69 4.93
CA LEU A 161 -1.69 6.34 4.87
C LEU A 161 -0.73 5.66 5.85
N ILE A 162 0.57 5.91 5.71
CA ILE A 162 1.57 5.41 6.65
C ILE A 162 1.25 5.81 8.09
N ARG A 163 0.80 7.05 8.32
CA ARG A 163 0.38 7.49 9.66
C ARG A 163 -0.80 6.71 10.23
N ASP A 164 -1.68 6.19 9.39
CA ASP A 164 -2.84 5.41 9.83
C ASP A 164 -2.37 3.97 10.20
N VAL A 165 -1.37 3.42 9.50
CA VAL A 165 -0.69 2.17 9.91
C VAL A 165 -0.01 2.32 11.28
N LEU A 166 0.70 3.44 11.49
CA LEU A 166 1.36 3.76 12.75
C LEU A 166 0.38 3.96 13.92
N ALA A 167 -0.74 4.66 13.67
CA ALA A 167 -1.69 5.03 14.72
C ALA A 167 -2.68 3.92 15.07
N ASP A 168 -3.05 3.06 14.11
CA ASP A 168 -4.14 2.10 14.28
C ASP A 168 -3.65 0.65 14.17
N GLN A 169 -2.97 0.30 13.07
CA GLN A 169 -2.68 -1.11 12.76
C GLN A 169 -1.54 -1.69 13.60
N LEU A 170 -0.45 -0.93 13.83
CA LEU A 170 0.65 -1.37 14.70
C LEU A 170 0.21 -1.50 16.16
N PRO A 171 -0.50 -0.52 16.77
CA PRO A 171 -1.04 -0.69 18.12
C PRO A 171 -2.01 -1.86 18.23
N GLN A 172 -2.85 -2.10 17.22
CA GLN A 172 -3.72 -3.27 17.19
C GLN A 172 -2.92 -4.58 17.17
N LEU A 173 -1.83 -4.65 16.40
CA LEU A 173 -0.93 -5.81 16.41
C LEU A 173 -0.31 -6.01 17.80
N GLN A 174 0.18 -4.93 18.42
CA GLN A 174 0.80 -4.96 19.76
C GLN A 174 -0.18 -5.36 20.87
N ALA A 175 -1.47 -5.09 20.69
CA ALA A 175 -2.51 -5.47 21.65
C ALA A 175 -2.79 -6.99 21.67
N TYR A 176 -2.35 -7.73 20.64
CA TYR A 176 -2.48 -9.18 20.64
C TYR A 176 -1.38 -9.85 21.48
N ASP A 177 -1.79 -10.77 22.36
CA ASP A 177 -0.87 -11.59 23.18
C ASP A 177 -0.30 -12.78 22.39
N PHE A 178 0.30 -12.50 21.22
CA PHE A 178 1.04 -13.48 20.44
C PHE A 178 2.11 -12.84 19.56
N LYS A 179 3.15 -13.61 19.26
CA LYS A 179 4.18 -13.23 18.28
C LYS A 179 3.84 -13.83 16.90
N PRO A 180 3.65 -13.01 15.85
CA PRO A 180 3.52 -13.53 14.49
C PRO A 180 4.82 -14.14 13.99
N ASP A 181 4.72 -15.17 13.15
CA ASP A 181 5.87 -15.79 12.47
C ASP A 181 6.32 -14.95 11.27
N LEU A 182 5.37 -14.26 10.62
CA LEU A 182 5.62 -13.35 9.51
C LEU A 182 4.81 -12.07 9.70
N VAL A 183 5.42 -10.91 9.47
CA VAL A 183 4.71 -9.64 9.29
C VAL A 183 5.01 -9.11 7.91
N THR A 184 4.03 -8.59 7.19
CA THR A 184 4.25 -7.85 5.95
C THR A 184 3.65 -6.47 6.05
N CYS A 185 4.33 -5.44 5.53
CA CYS A 185 3.81 -4.09 5.53
C CYS A 185 4.02 -3.42 4.17
N GLY A 186 2.92 -3.02 3.53
CA GLY A 186 2.93 -2.27 2.27
C GLY A 186 2.02 -1.04 2.37
N ALA A 187 2.62 0.16 2.43
CA ALA A 187 1.89 1.42 2.46
C ALA A 187 2.77 2.54 1.87
N GLY A 188 2.11 3.59 1.36
CA GLY A 188 2.80 4.81 0.89
C GLY A 188 2.32 5.32 -0.47
N VAL A 189 1.64 4.49 -1.29
CA VAL A 189 1.03 4.98 -2.54
C VAL A 189 -0.02 6.05 -2.26
N ASN A 190 -0.83 5.87 -1.20
CA ASN A 190 -1.80 6.88 -0.78
C ASN A 190 -1.11 8.18 -0.29
N ASP A 191 0.00 8.09 0.44
CA ASP A 191 0.75 9.25 0.91
C ASP A 191 1.35 10.07 -0.22
N ILE A 192 1.83 9.42 -1.28
CA ILE A 192 2.28 10.09 -2.51
C ILE A 192 1.17 11.01 -3.06
N LEU A 193 -0.09 10.61 -2.91
CA LEU A 193 -1.25 11.30 -3.47
C LEU A 193 -1.85 12.33 -2.49
N PHE A 194 -1.78 12.07 -1.18
CA PHE A 194 -2.48 12.86 -0.15
C PHE A 194 -1.59 13.64 0.81
N SER A 195 -0.38 13.17 1.06
CA SER A 195 0.52 13.71 2.08
C SER A 195 2.01 13.64 1.67
N PRO A 196 2.39 14.02 0.44
CA PRO A 196 3.76 13.81 -0.05
C PRO A 196 4.82 14.59 0.74
N GLY A 197 4.43 15.66 1.44
CA GLY A 197 5.31 16.42 2.33
C GLY A 197 5.64 15.72 3.65
N LYS A 198 4.84 14.73 4.07
CA LYS A 198 5.06 13.94 5.30
C LYS A 198 5.62 12.54 5.02
N LEU A 199 5.42 12.03 3.80
CA LEU A 199 5.79 10.68 3.36
C LEU A 199 7.15 10.20 3.87
N PHE A 200 8.24 10.95 3.65
CA PHE A 200 9.57 10.48 4.04
C PHE A 200 9.78 10.43 5.56
N GLY A 201 9.15 11.33 6.32
CA GLY A 201 9.20 11.30 7.78
C GLY A 201 8.39 10.12 8.31
N ASP A 202 7.14 10.02 7.89
CA ASP A 202 6.22 8.95 8.29
C ASP A 202 6.78 7.57 7.91
N LEU A 203 7.40 7.43 6.73
CA LEU A 203 8.02 6.18 6.29
C LEU A 203 9.21 5.76 7.16
N ARG A 204 10.07 6.71 7.56
CA ARG A 204 11.20 6.41 8.45
C ARG A 204 10.70 5.97 9.83
N THR A 205 9.67 6.63 10.36
CA THR A 205 9.01 6.22 11.60
C THR A 205 8.43 4.82 11.47
N LEU A 206 7.70 4.53 10.39
CA LEU A 206 7.14 3.20 10.14
C LEU A 206 8.23 2.12 10.15
N LEU A 207 9.33 2.33 9.41
CA LEU A 207 10.44 1.37 9.34
C LEU A 207 11.16 1.17 10.70
N ALA A 208 11.13 2.18 11.56
CA ALA A 208 11.67 2.07 12.92
C ALA A 208 10.75 1.28 13.86
N GLU A 209 9.43 1.41 13.71
CA GLU A 209 8.42 0.87 14.64
C GLU A 209 7.88 -0.52 14.24
N VAL A 210 8.04 -0.94 12.97
CA VAL A 210 7.60 -2.29 12.55
C VAL A 210 8.41 -3.40 13.25
N PRO A 211 7.79 -4.56 13.53
CA PRO A 211 8.49 -5.71 14.12
C PRO A 211 9.71 -6.16 13.29
N ASP A 212 10.75 -6.69 13.95
CA ASP A 212 12.00 -7.10 13.30
C ASP A 212 11.82 -8.22 12.25
N ASN A 213 10.76 -9.03 12.35
CA ASN A 213 10.43 -10.06 11.35
C ASN A 213 9.53 -9.53 10.21
N THR A 214 9.46 -8.22 10.03
CA THR A 214 8.66 -7.61 8.95
C THR A 214 9.36 -7.71 7.60
N VAL A 215 8.59 -8.11 6.58
CA VAL A 215 8.93 -7.94 5.16
C VAL A 215 8.22 -6.69 4.64
N MET A 216 8.99 -5.66 4.30
CA MET A 216 8.47 -4.43 3.72
C MET A 216 8.22 -4.62 2.23
N LEU A 217 7.05 -4.21 1.73
CA LEU A 217 6.79 -4.16 0.29
C LEU A 217 7.23 -2.79 -0.21
N ASP A 218 8.13 -2.75 -1.19
CA ASP A 218 8.40 -1.50 -1.89
C ASP A 218 7.24 -1.12 -2.82
N LEU A 219 7.22 0.13 -3.27
CA LEU A 219 6.09 0.65 -4.04
C LEU A 219 6.22 0.27 -5.53
N PRO A 220 5.13 -0.12 -6.21
CA PRO A 220 5.18 -0.41 -7.64
C PRO A 220 5.63 0.82 -8.43
N LEU A 221 6.48 0.63 -9.45
CA LEU A 221 6.75 1.70 -10.41
C LEU A 221 5.57 1.82 -11.35
N LEU A 222 4.79 2.87 -11.18
CA LEU A 222 3.56 3.09 -11.93
C LEU A 222 3.78 3.51 -13.39
N SER A 223 4.88 3.13 -14.05
CA SER A 223 5.19 3.57 -15.42
C SER A 223 4.14 3.16 -16.47
N GLY A 224 3.38 2.09 -16.23
CA GLY A 224 2.23 1.69 -17.05
C GLY A 224 0.91 2.37 -16.71
N PHE A 225 0.84 3.09 -15.60
CA PHE A 225 -0.37 3.74 -15.13
C PHE A 225 -0.54 5.08 -15.85
N TRP A 226 -1.64 5.27 -16.59
CA TRP A 226 -1.99 6.56 -17.21
C TRP A 226 -0.84 7.18 -18.05
N TRP A 227 -0.03 6.31 -18.67
CA TRP A 227 1.13 6.63 -19.52
C TRP A 227 2.00 7.77 -18.97
N ILE A 228 1.76 9.03 -19.37
CA ILE A 228 2.55 10.19 -18.95
C ILE A 228 2.58 10.35 -17.42
N VAL A 229 1.44 10.23 -16.74
CA VAL A 229 1.37 10.47 -15.28
C VAL A 229 2.21 9.43 -14.54
N GLY A 230 2.05 8.17 -14.92
CA GLY A 230 2.85 7.06 -14.41
C GLY A 230 4.33 7.25 -14.62
N HIS A 231 4.75 7.53 -15.86
CA HIS A 231 6.15 7.77 -16.19
C HIS A 231 6.76 8.93 -15.38
N MET A 232 6.03 10.03 -15.19
CA MET A 232 6.51 11.19 -14.42
C MET A 232 6.61 10.91 -12.91
N SER A 233 5.88 9.92 -12.39
CA SER A 233 5.94 9.51 -10.98
C SER A 233 7.18 8.66 -10.65
N VAL A 234 7.76 7.97 -11.64
CA VAL A 234 8.84 6.99 -11.46
C VAL A 234 10.04 7.54 -10.67
N PRO A 235 10.59 8.74 -10.96
CA PRO A 235 11.73 9.25 -10.20
C PRO A 235 11.41 9.48 -8.70
N TYR A 236 10.18 9.90 -8.41
CA TYR A 236 9.73 10.12 -7.03
C TYR A 236 9.53 8.79 -6.30
N ILE A 237 8.82 7.84 -6.90
CA ILE A 237 8.61 6.50 -6.33
C ILE A 237 9.96 5.79 -6.15
N SER A 238 10.88 5.91 -7.10
CA SER A 238 12.23 5.34 -7.01
C SER A 238 13.01 5.90 -5.82
N ARG A 239 12.82 7.18 -5.48
CA ARG A 239 13.41 7.80 -4.28
C ARG A 239 12.79 7.24 -3.00
N VAL A 240 11.47 7.05 -2.98
CA VAL A 240 10.76 6.42 -1.84
C VAL A 240 11.29 5.00 -1.63
N ASN A 241 11.33 4.18 -2.68
CA ASN A 241 11.83 2.80 -2.59
C ASN A 241 13.31 2.72 -2.20
N ARG A 242 14.11 3.74 -2.55
CA ARG A 242 15.49 3.84 -2.07
C ARG A 242 15.55 4.00 -0.56
N VAL A 243 14.73 4.90 0.00
CA VAL A 243 14.64 5.07 1.47
C VAL A 243 14.15 3.81 2.15
N ILE A 244 13.16 3.10 1.58
CA ILE A 244 12.71 1.79 2.08
C ILE A 244 13.90 0.84 2.17
N ARG A 245 14.66 0.66 1.09
CA ARG A 245 15.79 -0.27 1.05
C ARG A 245 16.93 0.14 1.97
N GLU A 246 17.28 1.42 2.03
CA GLU A 246 18.35 1.94 2.90
C GLU A 246 18.02 1.64 4.37
N VAL A 247 16.86 2.08 4.87
CA VAL A 247 16.48 1.91 6.27
C VAL A 247 16.17 0.43 6.59
N ALA A 248 15.58 -0.32 5.65
CA ALA A 248 15.39 -1.76 5.84
C ALA A 248 16.73 -2.49 5.98
N THR A 249 17.75 -2.11 5.21
CA THR A 249 19.09 -2.68 5.33
C THR A 249 19.70 -2.37 6.70
N GLU A 250 19.59 -1.12 7.17
CA GLU A 250 20.06 -0.71 8.51
C GLU A 250 19.38 -1.50 9.64
N ARG A 251 18.08 -1.81 9.48
CA ARG A 251 17.29 -2.59 10.45
C ARG A 251 17.34 -4.11 10.22
N SER A 252 18.08 -4.59 9.22
CA SER A 252 18.07 -6.00 8.78
C SER A 252 16.66 -6.54 8.42
N LEU A 253 15.76 -5.65 8.00
CA LEU A 253 14.44 -6.02 7.48
C LEU A 253 14.56 -6.53 6.04
N ARG A 254 13.67 -7.45 5.68
CA ARG A 254 13.55 -7.93 4.30
C ARG A 254 12.69 -6.98 3.49
N VAL A 255 12.96 -6.89 2.18
CA VAL A 255 12.16 -6.10 1.24
C VAL A 255 11.66 -6.99 0.12
N ALA A 256 10.34 -7.03 -0.06
CA ALA A 256 9.69 -7.58 -1.24
C ALA A 256 9.72 -6.53 -2.36
N GLU A 257 10.49 -6.81 -3.41
CA GLU A 257 10.76 -5.88 -4.51
C GLU A 257 9.62 -5.84 -5.55
N VAL A 258 8.41 -5.48 -5.12
CA VAL A 258 7.23 -5.31 -5.98
C VAL A 258 7.55 -4.45 -7.21
N SER A 259 8.37 -3.41 -7.05
CA SER A 259 8.82 -2.51 -8.11
C SER A 259 9.56 -3.21 -9.26
N LYS A 260 10.22 -4.35 -9.00
CA LYS A 260 10.94 -5.14 -10.01
C LYS A 260 10.06 -6.20 -10.66
N HIS A 261 9.05 -6.71 -9.94
CA HIS A 261 8.16 -7.75 -10.44
C HIS A 261 6.94 -7.19 -11.19
N PHE A 262 6.35 -6.09 -10.72
CA PHE A 262 5.17 -5.46 -11.30
C PHE A 262 5.57 -4.47 -12.41
N THR A 263 6.04 -5.01 -13.54
CA THR A 263 6.60 -4.26 -14.68
C THR A 263 5.85 -4.54 -15.99
N ALA A 264 6.28 -3.99 -17.13
CA ALA A 264 5.67 -4.31 -18.42
C ALA A 264 5.82 -5.82 -18.78
N PRO A 265 4.92 -6.39 -19.62
CA PRO A 265 3.77 -5.77 -20.28
C PRO A 265 2.62 -5.48 -19.31
N TRP A 266 1.89 -4.38 -19.53
CA TRP A 266 0.82 -3.89 -18.64
C TRP A 266 -0.56 -4.50 -18.92
N VAL A 267 -0.70 -5.20 -20.05
CA VAL A 267 -1.97 -5.82 -20.46
C VAL A 267 -2.44 -6.78 -19.37
N GLY A 268 -3.66 -6.56 -18.88
CA GLY A 268 -4.29 -7.38 -17.85
C GLY A 268 -3.75 -7.18 -16.43
N LYS A 269 -2.80 -6.26 -16.18
CA LYS A 269 -2.22 -6.06 -14.83
C LYS A 269 -3.01 -5.14 -13.91
N PHE A 270 -3.86 -4.30 -14.46
CA PHE A 270 -4.73 -3.40 -13.71
C PHE A 270 -6.19 -3.87 -13.76
N SER A 271 -6.93 -3.58 -12.70
CA SER A 271 -8.37 -3.81 -12.63
C SER A 271 -9.15 -2.80 -13.45
N VAL A 272 -10.49 -2.88 -13.41
CA VAL A 272 -11.42 -2.03 -14.16
C VAL A 272 -11.29 -0.54 -13.82
N ASP A 273 -10.77 -0.21 -12.64
CA ASP A 273 -10.49 1.14 -12.19
C ASP A 273 -9.15 1.71 -12.73
N ASN A 274 -8.42 0.90 -13.51
CA ASN A 274 -7.10 1.19 -14.07
C ASN A 274 -6.05 1.60 -13.03
N PHE A 275 -6.25 1.34 -11.73
CA PHE A 275 -5.35 1.74 -10.65
C PHE A 275 -4.93 0.56 -9.79
N HIS A 276 -5.90 -0.18 -9.26
CA HIS A 276 -5.58 -1.35 -8.46
C HIS A 276 -5.09 -2.51 -9.34
N PRO A 277 -4.21 -3.38 -8.83
CA PRO A 277 -3.83 -4.58 -9.56
C PRO A 277 -5.04 -5.48 -9.83
N SER A 278 -5.04 -6.14 -10.98
CA SER A 278 -5.92 -7.28 -11.22
C SER A 278 -5.40 -8.53 -10.48
N GLN A 279 -6.11 -9.66 -10.57
CA GLN A 279 -5.59 -10.95 -10.11
C GLN A 279 -4.23 -11.31 -10.72
N ASP A 280 -4.02 -11.05 -12.02
CA ASP A 280 -2.75 -11.32 -12.68
C ASP A 280 -1.67 -10.32 -12.24
N GLY A 281 -2.04 -9.05 -12.03
CA GLY A 281 -1.16 -8.06 -11.41
C GLY A 281 -0.70 -8.48 -10.01
N TYR A 282 -1.62 -8.97 -9.18
CA TYR A 282 -1.31 -9.49 -7.86
C TYR A 282 -0.46 -10.75 -7.87
N ARG A 283 -0.41 -11.50 -8.99
CA ARG A 283 0.52 -12.62 -9.13
C ARG A 283 1.97 -12.15 -9.15
N ASP A 284 2.25 -10.95 -9.67
CA ASP A 284 3.59 -10.35 -9.61
C ASP A 284 3.96 -9.96 -8.17
N TRP A 285 3.00 -9.40 -7.44
CA TRP A 285 3.18 -9.04 -6.04
C TRP A 285 3.44 -10.27 -5.18
N ALA A 286 2.66 -11.34 -5.38
CA ALA A 286 2.85 -12.62 -4.68
C ALA A 286 4.22 -13.23 -4.99
N ARG A 287 4.70 -13.12 -6.24
CA ARG A 287 6.07 -13.54 -6.62
C ARG A 287 7.14 -12.70 -5.92
N ALA A 288 6.99 -11.38 -5.88
CA ALA A 288 7.92 -10.49 -5.17
C ALA A 288 7.99 -10.82 -3.68
N LEU A 289 6.84 -11.04 -3.04
CA LEU A 289 6.79 -11.40 -1.63
C LEU A 289 7.42 -12.76 -1.39
N THR A 290 7.04 -13.79 -2.17
CA THR A 290 7.61 -15.14 -2.03
C THR A 290 9.13 -15.13 -2.19
N ALA A 291 9.67 -14.34 -3.13
CA ALA A 291 11.12 -14.22 -3.34
C ALA A 291 11.86 -13.56 -2.17
N ALA A 292 11.18 -12.76 -1.35
CA ALA A 292 11.75 -12.11 -0.17
C ALA A 292 11.65 -12.98 1.09
N LEU A 293 10.82 -14.02 1.10
CA LEU A 293 10.71 -14.93 2.23
C LEU A 293 11.94 -15.86 2.31
N PRO A 294 12.36 -16.29 3.51
CA PRO A 294 13.41 -17.30 3.64
C PRO A 294 13.06 -18.55 2.83
N ALA A 295 14.07 -19.20 2.24
CA ALA A 295 13.88 -20.55 1.72
C ALA A 295 13.44 -21.46 2.87
N THR A 296 12.29 -22.10 2.69
CA THR A 296 11.68 -23.03 3.64
C THR A 296 12.10 -24.45 3.33
#